data_AF-A0AAW2YI35-F1
#
_entry.id   AF-A0AAW2YI35-F1
#
_cell.length_a   1.000
_cell.length_b   1.000
_cell.length_c   1.000
_cell.angle_alpha   90.00
_cell.angle_beta   90.00
_cell.angle_gamma   90.00
#
_symmetry.space_group_name_H-M   'P 1'
#
loop_
_entity.id
_entity.type
_entity.pdbx_description
1 polymer ?
#
loop_
_entity_poly.entity_id
_entity_poly.type
_entity_poly.pdbx_seq_one_letter_code
_entity_poly.pdbx_strand_id
1 'polypeptide(L)'
;MGMMEQIVNLIVSSIGVFLYVVFIGTVKSLLSTFDVQRDQFDNKLDSIRAFMEYRKLPSSIQAKLIDYFTYVFETRNTLNESVVLQELPPYIRQEVVMYMNRDIIAKVPIFQGLEEQFIASIVLKLRPRVGLPQSFVLRKGDIGREMFIITKGSVEVVSEPDEKGERKVFVELGEGSFFGEIALLNNATRNASIRCKDYCDLWVFTKSDFKDAFEKFPEQIQQQIMDIAKQRDQKK
;
A
#
# COMPACT_ATOMS: atom_id res chain seq x y z
N MET A 1 16.58 35.65 -61.66
CA MET A 1 16.81 35.09 -60.31
C MET A 1 18.02 34.18 -60.42
N GLY A 2 19.13 34.54 -59.78
CA GLY A 2 20.42 33.88 -59.98
C GLY A 2 20.43 32.48 -59.37
N MET A 3 21.17 31.55 -59.97
CA MET A 3 21.39 30.19 -59.44
C MET A 3 21.88 30.23 -57.98
N MET A 4 22.66 31.25 -57.61
CA MET A 4 23.07 31.50 -56.22
C MET A 4 21.90 31.80 -55.28
N GLU A 5 20.90 32.60 -55.70
CA GLU A 5 19.74 32.93 -54.86
C GLU A 5 18.92 31.66 -54.56
N GLN A 6 18.79 30.76 -55.54
CA GLN A 6 18.10 29.48 -55.37
C GLN A 6 18.83 28.56 -54.38
N ILE A 7 20.17 28.50 -54.45
CA ILE A 7 20.99 27.70 -53.53
C ILE A 7 20.90 28.26 -52.09
N VAL A 8 20.97 29.58 -51.93
CA VAL A 8 20.84 30.23 -50.61
C VAL A 8 19.46 29.95 -50.01
N ASN A 9 18.38 30.06 -50.79
CA ASN A 9 17.03 29.77 -50.31
C ASN A 9 16.86 28.30 -49.89
N LEU A 10 17.48 27.36 -50.61
CA LEU A 10 17.45 25.94 -50.26
C LEU A 10 18.15 25.68 -48.91
N ILE A 11 19.32 26.30 -48.70
CA ILE A 11 20.10 26.15 -47.45
C ILE A 11 19.33 26.73 -46.27
N VAL A 12 18.80 27.95 -46.41
CA VAL A 12 18.02 28.61 -45.34
C VAL A 12 16.77 27.79 -45.00
N SER A 13 16.06 27.28 -46.00
CA SER A 13 14.88 26.43 -45.78
C SER A 13 15.24 25.12 -45.08
N SER A 14 16.36 24.50 -45.45
CA SER A 14 16.83 23.25 -44.83
C SER A 14 17.22 23.46 -43.37
N ILE A 15 17.91 24.55 -43.05
CA ILE A 15 18.24 24.94 -41.68
C ILE A 15 16.97 25.22 -40.88
N GLY A 16 15.99 25.91 -41.46
CA GLY A 16 14.70 26.19 -40.84
C GLY A 16 13.94 24.91 -40.47
N VAL A 17 13.84 23.95 -41.38
CA VAL A 17 13.20 22.65 -41.12
C VAL A 17 13.96 21.89 -40.02
N PHE A 18 15.29 21.90 -40.05
CA PHE A 18 16.10 21.26 -39.03
C PHE A 18 15.85 21.87 -37.64
N LEU A 19 15.88 23.20 -37.53
CA LEU A 19 15.61 23.90 -36.27
C LEU A 19 14.18 23.64 -35.76
N TYR A 20 13.20 23.58 -36.66
CA TYR A 20 11.81 23.28 -36.31
C TYR A 20 11.64 21.86 -35.75
N VAL A 21 12.27 20.86 -36.37
CA VAL A 21 12.24 19.47 -35.87
C VAL A 21 12.90 19.35 -34.50
N VAL A 22 14.05 20.01 -34.30
CA VAL A 22 14.73 20.05 -33.00
C VAL A 22 13.82 20.70 -31.95
N PHE A 23 13.18 21.81 -32.28
CA PHE A 23 12.26 22.51 -31.39
C PHE A 23 11.05 21.65 -30.97
N ILE A 24 10.41 20.97 -31.93
CA ILE A 24 9.33 20.02 -31.59
C ILE A 24 9.85 18.90 -30.68
N GLY A 25 11.03 18.37 -30.98
CA GLY A 25 11.65 17.30 -30.18
C GLY A 25 11.90 17.73 -28.73
N THR A 26 12.45 18.93 -28.52
CA THR A 26 12.73 19.45 -27.17
C THR A 26 11.44 19.75 -26.40
N VAL A 27 10.44 20.36 -27.04
CA VAL A 27 9.12 20.59 -26.41
C VAL A 27 8.46 19.28 -26.01
N LYS A 28 8.48 18.27 -26.87
CA LYS A 28 7.93 16.94 -26.57
C LYS A 28 8.67 16.27 -25.40
N SER A 29 10.01 16.36 -25.37
CA SER A 29 10.82 15.82 -24.28
C SER A 29 10.52 16.50 -22.94
N LEU A 30 10.38 17.82 -22.94
CA LEU A 30 10.00 18.59 -21.76
C LEU A 30 8.61 18.22 -21.26
N LEU A 31 7.61 18.16 -22.15
CA LEU A 31 6.25 17.75 -21.79
C LEU A 31 6.21 16.32 -21.24
N SER A 32 6.93 15.39 -21.89
CA SER A 32 7.04 14.00 -21.42
C SER A 32 7.67 13.91 -20.03
N THR A 33 8.63 14.77 -19.70
CA THR A 33 9.29 14.77 -18.38
C THR A 33 8.34 15.17 -17.25
N PHE A 34 7.35 16.02 -17.51
CA PHE A 34 6.32 16.39 -16.53
C PHE A 34 5.24 15.31 -16.40
N ASP A 35 4.98 14.54 -17.47
CA ASP A 35 3.92 13.53 -17.52
C ASP A 35 4.40 12.11 -17.21
N VAL A 36 5.71 11.88 -16.98
CA VAL A 36 6.30 10.54 -16.78
C VAL A 36 5.51 9.68 -15.77
N GLN A 37 5.02 10.29 -14.68
CA GLN A 37 4.27 9.57 -13.65
C GLN A 37 2.88 9.11 -14.14
N ARG A 38 2.19 9.95 -14.91
CA ARG A 38 0.88 9.63 -15.49
C ARG A 38 1.03 8.67 -16.66
N ASP A 39 2.05 8.86 -17.50
CA ASP A 39 2.41 7.94 -18.56
C ASP A 39 2.70 6.54 -17.99
N GLN A 40 3.43 6.43 -16.88
CA GLN A 40 3.69 5.14 -16.22
C GLN A 40 2.41 4.47 -15.70
N PHE A 41 1.49 5.26 -15.16
CA PHE A 41 0.18 4.77 -14.73
C PHE A 41 -0.65 4.26 -15.88
N ASP A 42 -0.78 5.07 -16.94
CA ASP A 42 -1.59 4.74 -18.10
C ASP A 42 -1.05 3.47 -18.78
N ASN A 43 0.27 3.34 -18.94
CA ASN A 43 0.90 2.12 -19.42
C ASN A 43 0.61 0.89 -18.53
N LYS A 44 0.62 1.07 -17.20
CA LYS A 44 0.32 -0.01 -16.26
C LYS A 44 -1.15 -0.41 -16.31
N LEU A 45 -2.06 0.56 -16.35
CA LEU A 45 -3.49 0.34 -16.50
C LEU A 45 -3.82 -0.35 -17.82
N ASP A 46 -3.18 0.02 -18.91
CA ASP A 46 -3.38 -0.63 -20.21
C ASP A 46 -2.90 -2.08 -20.19
N SER A 47 -1.78 -2.35 -19.52
CA SER A 47 -1.33 -3.73 -19.28
C SER A 47 -2.34 -4.54 -18.46
N ILE A 48 -2.96 -3.92 -17.45
CA ILE A 48 -4.01 -4.56 -16.63
C ILE A 48 -5.25 -4.80 -17.49
N ARG A 49 -5.71 -3.82 -18.27
CA ARG A 49 -6.86 -3.94 -19.19
C ARG A 49 -6.66 -5.06 -20.19
N ALA A 50 -5.49 -5.12 -20.84
CA ALA A 50 -5.14 -6.19 -21.76
C ALA A 50 -5.16 -7.57 -21.07
N PHE A 51 -4.66 -7.67 -19.83
CA PHE A 51 -4.75 -8.90 -19.04
C PHE A 51 -6.20 -9.30 -18.76
N MET A 52 -7.05 -8.35 -18.36
CA MET A 52 -8.47 -8.59 -18.07
C MET A 52 -9.22 -9.08 -19.30
N GLU A 53 -8.95 -8.49 -20.46
CA GLU A 53 -9.54 -8.86 -21.74
C GLU A 53 -9.06 -10.24 -22.19
N TYR A 54 -7.76 -10.49 -22.17
CA TYR A 54 -7.16 -11.78 -22.52
C TYR A 54 -7.71 -12.92 -21.67
N ARG A 55 -7.88 -12.69 -20.36
CA ARG A 55 -8.44 -13.68 -19.42
C ARG A 55 -9.96 -13.70 -19.39
N LYS A 56 -10.65 -12.83 -20.15
CA LYS A 56 -12.11 -12.70 -20.20
C LYS A 56 -12.73 -12.58 -18.81
N LEU A 57 -12.14 -11.72 -17.96
CA LEU A 57 -12.62 -11.56 -16.60
C LEU A 57 -14.03 -10.95 -16.58
N PRO A 58 -14.93 -11.38 -15.67
CA PRO A 58 -16.24 -10.74 -15.49
C PRO A 58 -16.13 -9.26 -15.11
N SER A 59 -17.09 -8.45 -15.53
CA SER A 59 -17.12 -7.00 -15.27
C SER A 59 -17.00 -6.65 -13.77
N SER A 60 -17.53 -7.48 -12.89
CA SER A 60 -17.43 -7.31 -11.44
C SER A 60 -16.00 -7.43 -10.91
N ILE A 61 -15.18 -8.29 -11.51
CA ILE A 61 -13.76 -8.44 -11.18
C ILE A 61 -12.97 -7.31 -11.82
N GLN A 62 -13.29 -6.95 -13.07
CA GLN A 62 -12.62 -5.85 -13.77
C GLN A 62 -12.76 -4.53 -13.01
N ALA A 63 -13.97 -4.19 -12.57
CA ALA A 63 -14.23 -2.98 -11.80
C ALA A 63 -13.40 -2.95 -10.51
N LYS A 64 -13.31 -4.08 -9.78
CA LYS A 64 -12.47 -4.20 -8.58
C LYS A 64 -10.98 -4.04 -8.86
N LEU A 65 -10.47 -4.60 -9.96
CA LEU A 65 -9.06 -4.42 -10.33
C LEU A 65 -8.75 -2.96 -10.65
N ILE A 66 -9.58 -2.32 -11.48
CA ILE A 66 -9.39 -0.91 -11.84
C ILE A 66 -9.46 -0.03 -10.58
N ASP A 67 -10.45 -0.23 -9.73
CA ASP A 67 -10.60 0.49 -8.46
C ASP A 67 -9.38 0.32 -7.55
N TYR A 68 -8.91 -0.93 -7.37
CA TYR A 68 -7.70 -1.22 -6.59
C TYR A 68 -6.47 -0.49 -7.13
N PHE A 69 -6.17 -0.61 -8.42
CA PHE A 69 -4.96 0.00 -8.98
C PHE A 69 -5.06 1.52 -9.07
N THR A 70 -6.27 2.07 -9.24
CA THR A 70 -6.50 3.52 -9.18
C THR A 70 -6.23 4.05 -7.77
N TYR A 71 -6.81 3.43 -6.73
CA TYR A 71 -6.56 3.82 -5.35
C TYR A 71 -5.08 3.70 -4.97
N VAL A 72 -4.44 2.58 -5.34
CA VAL A 72 -3.00 2.36 -5.05
C VAL A 72 -2.15 3.45 -5.69
N PHE A 73 -2.46 3.87 -6.92
CA PHE A 73 -1.71 4.91 -7.62
C PHE A 73 -1.94 6.30 -7.02
N GLU A 74 -3.19 6.66 -6.71
CA GLU A 74 -3.52 7.95 -6.10
C GLU A 74 -2.93 8.10 -4.70
N THR A 75 -2.88 7.00 -3.93
CA THR A 75 -2.44 7.01 -2.54
C THR A 75 -0.94 6.79 -2.40
N ARG A 76 -0.34 5.94 -3.25
CA ARG A 76 1.09 5.67 -3.26
C ARG A 76 1.68 6.33 -4.49
N ASN A 77 2.08 7.58 -4.32
CA ASN A 77 2.93 8.30 -5.26
C ASN A 77 4.00 7.33 -5.79
N THR A 78 4.21 7.22 -7.10
CA THR A 78 4.95 6.10 -7.76
C THR A 78 6.42 5.94 -7.37
N LEU A 79 6.89 6.72 -6.42
CA LEU A 79 8.17 6.53 -5.77
C LEU A 79 8.18 5.14 -5.16
N ASN A 80 9.07 4.28 -5.65
CA ASN A 80 9.42 3.05 -4.98
C ASN A 80 10.16 3.40 -3.68
N GLU A 81 9.42 3.80 -2.65
CA GLU A 81 9.95 4.16 -1.32
C GLU A 81 10.89 3.06 -0.81
N SER A 82 10.55 1.80 -1.05
CA SER A 82 11.37 0.65 -0.68
C SER A 82 12.75 0.65 -1.34
N VAL A 83 12.86 1.09 -2.60
CA VAL A 83 14.15 1.17 -3.33
C VAL A 83 14.99 2.30 -2.76
N VAL A 84 14.40 3.49 -2.60
CA VAL A 84 15.10 4.64 -2.00
C VAL A 84 15.60 4.30 -0.60
N LEU A 85 14.74 3.73 0.24
CA LEU A 85 15.11 3.34 1.60
C LEU A 85 16.27 2.32 1.62
N GLN A 86 16.34 1.39 0.66
CA GLN A 86 17.42 0.40 0.57
C GLN A 86 18.78 1.01 0.21
N GLU A 87 18.80 2.12 -0.53
CA GLU A 87 20.03 2.84 -0.90
C GLU A 87 20.57 3.70 0.26
N LEU A 88 19.72 4.07 1.22
CA LEU A 88 20.12 4.89 2.35
C LEU A 88 21.04 4.12 3.33
N PRO A 89 22.07 4.78 3.90
CA PRO A 89 22.79 4.27 5.05
C PRO A 89 21.85 3.97 6.24
N PRO A 90 22.17 2.98 7.10
CA PRO A 90 21.27 2.54 8.17
C PRO A 90 20.75 3.65 9.09
N TYR A 91 21.60 4.61 9.47
CA TYR A 91 21.21 5.71 10.37
C TYR A 91 20.23 6.69 9.71
N ILE A 92 20.48 7.11 8.46
CA ILE A 92 19.55 7.95 7.69
C ILE A 92 18.25 7.22 7.43
N ARG A 93 18.32 5.93 7.10
CA ARG A 93 17.14 5.09 6.87
C ARG A 93 16.22 5.06 8.09
N GLN A 94 16.79 4.91 9.29
CA GLN A 94 16.03 4.93 10.54
C GLN A 94 15.33 6.27 10.74
N GLU A 95 16.06 7.39 10.62
CA GLU A 95 15.49 8.74 10.76
C GLU A 95 14.35 8.99 9.77
N VAL A 96 14.55 8.64 8.50
CA VAL A 96 13.54 8.80 7.44
C VAL A 96 12.30 7.95 7.73
N VAL A 97 12.48 6.69 8.12
CA VAL A 97 11.35 5.79 8.44
C VAL A 97 10.56 6.30 9.64
N MET A 98 11.24 6.77 10.69
CA MET A 98 10.59 7.36 11.86
C MET A 98 9.81 8.62 11.48
N TYR A 99 10.40 9.50 10.66
CA TYR A 99 9.76 10.74 10.22
C TYR A 99 8.52 10.49 9.35
N MET A 100 8.63 9.59 8.36
CA MET A 100 7.54 9.24 7.44
C MET A 100 6.34 8.64 8.17
N ASN A 101 6.59 7.90 9.26
CA ASN A 101 5.58 7.12 9.95
C ASN A 101 5.22 7.66 11.33
N ARG A 102 5.71 8.85 11.70
CA ARG A 102 5.53 9.42 13.04
C ARG A 102 4.07 9.45 13.49
N ASP A 103 3.15 9.79 12.57
CA ASP A 103 1.74 10.00 12.89
C ASP A 103 1.07 8.66 13.23
N ILE A 104 1.38 7.60 12.48
CA ILE A 104 0.84 6.28 12.76
C ILE A 104 1.55 5.62 13.95
N ILE A 105 2.86 5.81 14.11
CA ILE A 105 3.62 5.30 15.25
C ILE A 105 3.06 5.86 16.56
N ALA A 106 2.74 7.16 16.60
CA ALA A 106 2.15 7.80 17.78
C ALA A 106 0.75 7.26 18.12
N LYS A 107 -0.05 6.91 17.10
CA LYS A 107 -1.41 6.39 17.27
C LYS A 107 -1.46 4.93 17.74
N VAL A 108 -0.47 4.11 17.38
CA VAL A 108 -0.48 2.66 17.60
C VAL A 108 0.01 2.31 19.01
N PRO A 109 -0.82 1.76 19.90
CA PRO A 109 -0.45 1.55 21.30
C PRO A 109 0.73 0.61 21.51
N ILE A 110 0.92 -0.39 20.64
CA ILE A 110 2.02 -1.37 20.78
C ILE A 110 3.40 -0.75 20.54
N PHE A 111 3.49 0.46 19.98
CA PHE A 111 4.75 1.18 19.79
C PHE A 111 5.05 2.17 20.91
N GLN A 112 4.09 2.44 21.80
CA GLN A 112 4.29 3.38 22.90
C GLN A 112 5.28 2.83 23.92
N GLY A 113 6.31 3.62 24.26
CA GLY A 113 7.36 3.21 25.21
C GLY A 113 8.45 2.32 24.62
N LEU A 114 8.43 2.05 23.31
CA LEU A 114 9.54 1.39 22.62
C LEU A 114 10.62 2.41 22.22
N GLU A 115 11.87 1.96 22.18
CA GLU A 115 12.98 2.74 21.62
C GLU A 115 12.80 2.94 20.11
N GLU A 116 13.08 4.15 19.61
CA GLU A 116 12.93 4.49 18.20
C GLU A 116 13.69 3.54 17.26
N GLN A 117 14.90 3.11 17.65
CA GLN A 117 15.69 2.15 16.87
C GLN A 117 14.95 0.82 16.68
N PHE A 118 14.26 0.37 17.73
CA PHE A 118 13.50 -0.87 17.70
C PHE A 118 12.20 -0.71 16.90
N ILE A 119 11.49 0.42 17.06
CA ILE A 119 10.32 0.75 16.23
C ILE A 119 10.71 0.78 14.75
N ALA A 120 11.79 1.48 14.39
CA ALA A 120 12.29 1.53 13.02
C ALA A 120 12.61 0.13 12.48
N SER A 121 13.20 -0.74 13.30
CA SER A 121 13.50 -2.13 12.92
C SER A 121 12.24 -2.96 12.62
N ILE A 122 11.12 -2.67 13.30
CA ILE A 122 9.82 -3.30 13.05
C ILE A 122 9.19 -2.73 11.79
N VAL A 123 9.09 -1.40 11.70
CA VAL A 123 8.45 -0.71 10.56
C VAL A 123 9.11 -1.09 9.23
N LEU A 124 10.43 -1.25 9.21
CA LEU A 124 11.16 -1.72 8.03
C LEU A 124 10.80 -3.13 7.56
N LYS A 125 10.22 -3.97 8.44
CA LYS A 125 9.75 -5.33 8.11
C LYS A 125 8.27 -5.37 7.72
N LEU A 126 7.51 -4.32 8.03
CA LEU A 126 6.09 -4.25 7.74
C LEU A 126 5.85 -4.15 6.24
N ARG A 127 4.88 -4.91 5.73
CA ARG A 127 4.53 -4.90 4.31
C ARG A 127 3.22 -4.14 4.11
N PRO A 128 3.17 -3.15 3.22
CA PRO A 128 1.96 -2.37 3.04
C PRO A 128 0.95 -3.14 2.17
N ARG A 129 -0.31 -3.20 2.60
CA ARG A 129 -1.42 -3.89 1.91
C ARG A 129 -2.64 -2.98 1.84
N VAL A 130 -3.29 -2.96 0.68
CA VAL A 130 -4.54 -2.22 0.47
C VAL A 130 -5.72 -3.17 0.57
N GLY A 131 -6.78 -2.72 1.25
CA GLY A 131 -8.10 -3.33 1.24
C GLY A 131 -9.12 -2.39 0.61
N LEU A 132 -9.93 -2.92 -0.30
CA LEU A 132 -11.06 -2.18 -0.89
C LEU A 132 -12.28 -2.21 0.05
N PRO A 133 -13.19 -1.23 -0.05
CA PRO A 133 -14.47 -1.28 0.66
C PRO A 133 -15.18 -2.63 0.48
N GLN A 134 -15.71 -3.17 1.57
CA GLN A 134 -16.40 -4.47 1.65
C GLN A 134 -15.53 -5.71 1.32
N SER A 135 -14.22 -5.54 1.08
CA SER A 135 -13.31 -6.67 0.87
C SER A 135 -12.93 -7.31 2.21
N PHE A 136 -12.84 -8.66 2.23
CA PHE A 136 -12.41 -9.38 3.42
C PHE A 136 -10.88 -9.39 3.52
N VAL A 137 -10.36 -8.89 4.63
CA VAL A 137 -8.94 -9.00 4.98
C VAL A 137 -8.67 -10.36 5.62
N LEU A 138 -9.55 -10.79 6.51
CA LEU A 138 -9.50 -12.08 7.20
C LEU A 138 -10.84 -12.79 7.10
N ARG A 139 -10.82 -14.12 6.99
CA ARG A 139 -12.02 -14.95 7.12
C ARG A 139 -11.87 -15.87 8.31
N LYS A 140 -12.96 -16.06 9.05
CA LYS A 140 -13.04 -17.02 10.15
C LYS A 140 -12.68 -18.42 9.64
N GLY A 141 -11.90 -19.15 10.42
CA GLY A 141 -11.44 -20.51 10.08
C GLY A 141 -10.15 -20.59 9.27
N ASP A 142 -9.70 -19.50 8.63
CA ASP A 142 -8.42 -19.49 7.92
C ASP A 142 -7.24 -19.65 8.88
N ILE A 143 -6.12 -20.19 8.40
CA ILE A 143 -4.90 -20.28 9.19
C ILE A 143 -4.31 -18.87 9.37
N GLY A 144 -4.13 -18.42 10.61
CA GLY A 144 -3.54 -17.11 10.87
C GLY A 144 -2.02 -17.11 10.75
N ARG A 145 -1.50 -16.38 9.76
CA ARG A 145 -0.05 -16.28 9.47
C ARG A 145 0.51 -14.86 9.58
N GLU A 146 -0.36 -13.89 9.80
CA GLU A 146 0.03 -12.49 9.97
C GLU A 146 -0.96 -11.75 10.88
N MET A 147 -0.55 -10.60 11.39
CA MET A 147 -1.45 -9.59 11.97
C MET A 147 -1.37 -8.30 11.15
N PHE A 148 -2.30 -7.39 11.41
CA PHE A 148 -2.45 -6.17 10.64
C PHE A 148 -2.54 -4.97 11.58
N ILE A 149 -1.92 -3.86 11.19
CA ILE A 149 -2.08 -2.55 11.81
C ILE A 149 -2.78 -1.65 10.78
N ILE A 150 -3.81 -0.92 11.20
CA ILE A 150 -4.59 -0.03 10.35
C ILE A 150 -3.88 1.32 10.29
N THR A 151 -3.30 1.64 9.13
CA THR A 151 -2.61 2.92 8.93
C THR A 151 -3.54 4.00 8.41
N LYS A 152 -4.57 3.61 7.64
CA LYS A 152 -5.63 4.49 7.13
C LYS A 152 -6.96 3.73 7.00
N GLY A 153 -8.07 4.41 7.26
CA GLY A 153 -9.42 3.86 7.09
C GLY A 153 -9.89 3.00 8.26
N SER A 154 -10.93 2.18 8.02
CA SER A 154 -11.59 1.42 9.07
C SER A 154 -12.03 0.02 8.62
N VAL A 155 -12.01 -0.94 9.54
CA VAL A 155 -12.45 -2.33 9.32
C VAL A 155 -13.54 -2.72 10.31
N GLU A 156 -14.38 -3.65 9.91
CA GLU A 156 -15.45 -4.24 10.71
C GLU A 156 -15.16 -5.72 10.99
N VAL A 157 -15.33 -6.12 12.24
CA VAL A 157 -15.42 -7.52 12.62
C VAL A 157 -16.86 -7.97 12.44
N VAL A 158 -17.09 -8.98 11.61
CA VAL A 158 -18.43 -9.39 11.18
C VAL A 158 -18.72 -10.85 11.47
N SER A 159 -20.00 -11.15 11.68
CA SER A 159 -20.50 -12.53 11.77
C SER A 159 -20.45 -13.24 10.41
N GLU A 160 -20.62 -14.56 10.46
CA GLU A 160 -21.05 -15.31 9.28
C GLU A 160 -22.45 -14.84 8.86
N PRO A 161 -22.79 -14.97 7.56
CA PRO A 161 -24.07 -14.51 7.05
C PRO A 161 -25.19 -15.35 7.67
N ASP A 162 -26.28 -14.70 8.05
CA ASP A 162 -27.49 -15.38 8.50
C ASP A 162 -28.29 -15.99 7.33
N GLU A 163 -29.46 -16.55 7.60
CA GLU A 163 -30.34 -17.15 6.58
C GLU A 163 -30.78 -16.15 5.50
N LYS A 164 -30.75 -14.85 5.79
CA LYS A 164 -31.09 -13.76 4.85
C LYS A 164 -29.86 -13.21 4.14
N GLY A 165 -28.66 -13.70 4.47
CA GLY A 165 -27.40 -13.21 3.94
C GLY A 165 -26.86 -11.96 4.65
N GLU A 166 -27.51 -11.50 5.73
CA GLU A 166 -27.09 -10.34 6.50
C GLU A 166 -25.96 -10.70 7.47
N ARG A 167 -25.06 -9.74 7.72
CA ARG A 167 -23.93 -9.91 8.64
C ARG A 167 -24.03 -8.91 9.78
N LYS A 168 -23.97 -9.39 11.01
CA LYS A 168 -23.89 -8.55 12.19
C LYS A 168 -22.48 -7.99 12.32
N VAL A 169 -22.37 -6.68 12.54
CA VAL A 169 -21.11 -6.01 12.89
C VAL A 169 -20.94 -6.05 14.41
N PHE A 170 -19.83 -6.63 14.89
CA PHE A 170 -19.54 -6.72 16.32
C PHE A 170 -18.74 -5.52 16.84
N VAL A 171 -17.74 -5.08 16.07
CA VAL A 171 -16.90 -3.95 16.40
C VAL A 171 -16.29 -3.35 15.14
N GLU A 172 -16.11 -2.05 15.16
CA GLU A 172 -15.37 -1.28 14.15
C GLU A 172 -14.00 -0.89 14.73
N LEU A 173 -12.95 -1.08 13.95
CA LEU A 173 -11.57 -0.73 14.30
C LEU A 173 -11.07 0.31 13.29
N GLY A 174 -10.63 1.46 13.79
CA GLY A 174 -10.09 2.55 12.98
C GLY A 174 -8.56 2.62 13.00
N GLU A 175 -8.03 3.69 12.42
CA GLU A 175 -6.59 3.99 12.38
C GLU A 175 -5.90 3.85 13.74
N GLY A 176 -4.68 3.30 13.74
CA GLY A 176 -3.90 3.01 14.95
C GLY A 176 -4.30 1.71 15.65
N SER A 177 -5.45 1.13 15.32
CA SER A 177 -5.83 -0.19 15.82
C SER A 177 -5.09 -1.30 15.08
N PHE A 178 -4.97 -2.46 15.74
CA PHE A 178 -4.43 -3.67 15.14
C PHE A 178 -5.38 -4.86 15.36
N PHE A 179 -5.26 -5.86 14.50
CA PHE A 179 -6.07 -7.08 14.54
C PHE A 179 -5.34 -8.30 13.98
N GLY A 180 -5.87 -9.49 14.28
CA GLY A 180 -5.32 -10.76 13.82
C GLY A 180 -4.24 -11.36 14.72
N GLU A 181 -3.97 -10.74 15.87
CA GLU A 181 -2.99 -11.12 16.88
C GLU A 181 -3.32 -12.46 17.56
N ILE A 182 -4.61 -12.76 17.79
CA ILE A 182 -5.04 -13.94 18.55
C ILE A 182 -4.54 -15.24 17.89
N ALA A 183 -4.63 -15.31 16.56
CA ALA A 183 -4.21 -16.49 15.81
C ALA A 183 -2.68 -16.69 15.84
N LEU A 184 -1.92 -15.59 15.96
CA LEU A 184 -0.46 -15.65 16.08
C LEU A 184 -0.03 -16.17 17.46
N LEU A 185 -0.67 -15.66 18.52
CA LEU A 185 -0.36 -16.00 19.91
C LEU A 185 -0.79 -17.43 20.27
N ASN A 186 -1.97 -17.85 19.82
CA ASN A 186 -2.54 -19.16 20.16
C ASN A 186 -2.25 -20.26 19.14
N ASN A 187 -1.48 -19.95 18.08
CA ASN A 187 -1.22 -20.85 16.95
C ASN A 187 -2.51 -21.48 16.39
N ALA A 188 -3.56 -20.67 16.26
CA ALA A 188 -4.92 -21.09 15.95
C ALA A 188 -5.40 -20.56 14.59
N THR A 189 -6.58 -21.00 14.17
CA THR A 189 -7.29 -20.40 13.03
C THR A 189 -7.84 -19.01 13.39
N ARG A 190 -8.26 -18.22 12.40
CA ARG A 190 -8.92 -16.93 12.61
C ARG A 190 -10.25 -17.14 13.33
N ASN A 191 -10.47 -16.42 14.41
CA ASN A 191 -11.68 -16.55 15.24
C ASN A 191 -12.89 -15.77 14.69
N ALA A 192 -12.64 -14.78 13.84
CA ALA A 192 -13.67 -13.93 13.23
C ALA A 192 -13.29 -13.52 11.81
N SER A 193 -14.30 -13.13 11.04
CA SER A 193 -14.16 -12.53 9.72
C SER A 193 -14.02 -11.01 9.86
N ILE A 194 -13.08 -10.41 9.13
CA ILE A 194 -12.82 -8.96 9.16
C ILE A 194 -12.88 -8.43 7.73
N ARG A 195 -13.70 -7.41 7.50
CA ARG A 195 -13.81 -6.72 6.22
C ARG A 195 -13.48 -5.24 6.35
N CYS A 196 -12.99 -4.65 5.27
CA CYS A 196 -12.84 -3.21 5.18
C CYS A 196 -14.22 -2.55 5.07
N LYS A 197 -14.45 -1.49 5.85
CA LYS A 197 -15.64 -0.64 5.71
C LYS A 197 -15.40 0.39 4.60
N ASP A 198 -14.22 1.03 4.64
CA ASP A 198 -13.73 2.00 3.66
C ASP A 198 -12.53 1.44 2.88
N TYR A 199 -11.85 2.28 2.09
CA TYR A 199 -10.50 1.95 1.63
C TYR A 199 -9.56 1.89 2.84
N CYS A 200 -8.82 0.79 2.96
CA CYS A 200 -7.91 0.57 4.08
C CYS A 200 -6.48 0.46 3.60
N ASP A 201 -5.59 1.23 4.22
CA ASP A 201 -4.16 0.96 4.18
C ASP A 201 -3.78 0.22 5.46
N LEU A 202 -3.12 -0.92 5.27
CA LEU A 202 -2.75 -1.85 6.32
C LEU A 202 -1.25 -2.12 6.26
N TRP A 203 -0.65 -2.23 7.43
CA TRP A 203 0.66 -2.86 7.58
C TRP A 203 0.49 -4.31 7.99
N VAL A 204 1.12 -5.19 7.22
CA VAL A 204 1.14 -6.63 7.47
C VAL A 204 2.40 -6.98 8.24
N PHE A 205 2.21 -7.61 9.40
CA PHE A 205 3.28 -8.15 10.22
C PHE A 205 3.20 -9.66 10.21
N THR A 206 4.16 -10.33 9.57
CA THR A 206 4.14 -11.80 9.43
C THR A 206 4.37 -12.49 10.76
N LYS A 207 3.95 -13.75 10.88
CA LYS A 207 4.15 -14.54 12.11
C LYS A 207 5.61 -14.65 12.51
N SER A 208 6.52 -14.85 11.55
CA SER A 208 7.96 -14.95 11.84
C SER A 208 8.50 -13.61 12.35
N ASP A 209 8.21 -12.53 11.64
CA ASP A 209 8.71 -11.20 12.02
C ASP A 209 8.10 -10.74 13.36
N PHE A 210 6.82 -11.06 13.59
CA PHE A 210 6.13 -10.78 14.85
C PHE A 210 6.74 -11.57 15.99
N LYS A 211 6.99 -12.87 15.84
CA LYS A 211 7.58 -13.69 16.91
C LYS A 211 8.98 -13.17 17.29
N ASP A 212 9.81 -12.88 16.29
CA ASP A 212 11.15 -12.33 16.51
C ASP A 212 11.14 -10.96 17.19
N ALA A 213 10.14 -10.13 16.89
CA ALA A 213 9.94 -8.85 17.57
C ALA A 213 9.33 -9.03 18.96
N PHE A 214 8.42 -9.98 19.12
CA PHE A 214 7.70 -10.22 20.37
C PHE A 214 8.64 -10.62 21.50
N GLU A 215 9.64 -11.45 21.21
CA GLU A 215 10.70 -11.82 22.16
C GLU A 215 11.56 -10.63 22.61
N LYS A 216 11.58 -9.54 21.83
CA LYS A 216 12.33 -8.31 22.12
C LYS A 216 11.44 -7.18 22.67
N PHE A 217 10.12 -7.34 22.64
CA PHE A 217 9.23 -6.35 23.26
C PHE A 217 9.46 -6.33 24.78
N PRO A 218 9.41 -5.14 25.42
CA PRO A 218 9.30 -5.04 26.86
C PRO A 218 8.13 -5.90 27.38
N GLU A 219 8.31 -6.51 28.55
CA GLU A 219 7.30 -7.39 29.16
C GLU A 219 5.93 -6.72 29.29
N GLN A 220 5.90 -5.41 29.57
CA GLN A 220 4.66 -4.65 29.69
C GLN A 220 3.85 -4.66 28.38
N ILE A 221 4.52 -4.55 27.23
CA ILE A 221 3.87 -4.53 25.91
C ILE A 221 3.44 -5.94 25.51
N GLN A 222 4.27 -6.96 25.79
CA GLN A 222 3.87 -8.35 25.61
C GLN A 222 2.59 -8.66 26.40
N GLN A 223 2.54 -8.23 27.67
CA GLN A 223 1.38 -8.41 28.53
C GLN A 223 0.16 -7.65 28.00
N GLN A 224 0.34 -6.40 27.55
CA GLN A 224 -0.73 -5.61 26.95
C GLN A 224 -1.33 -6.29 25.70
N ILE A 225 -0.49 -6.82 24.81
CA ILE A 225 -0.95 -7.57 23.62
C ILE A 225 -1.73 -8.82 24.05
N MET A 226 -1.23 -9.56 25.04
CA MET A 226 -1.88 -10.75 25.58
C MET A 226 -3.23 -10.43 26.24
N ASP A 227 -3.33 -9.31 26.96
CA ASP A 227 -4.56 -8.88 27.62
C ASP A 227 -5.61 -8.43 26.61
N ILE A 228 -5.21 -7.68 25.57
CA ILE A 228 -6.09 -7.32 24.45
C ILE A 228 -6.60 -8.58 23.75
N ALA A 229 -5.72 -9.56 23.50
CA ALA A 229 -6.09 -10.83 22.88
C ALA A 229 -7.11 -11.61 23.73
N LYS A 230 -6.90 -11.69 25.05
CA LYS A 230 -7.84 -12.35 25.98
C LYS A 230 -9.20 -11.66 26.02
N GLN A 231 -9.22 -10.33 26.14
CA GLN A 231 -10.47 -9.56 26.16
C GLN A 231 -11.27 -9.73 24.87
N ARG A 232 -10.60 -9.78 23.72
CA ARG A 232 -11.24 -9.99 22.42
C ARG A 232 -11.72 -11.43 22.22
N ASP A 233 -11.00 -12.42 22.76
CA ASP A 233 -11.43 -13.82 22.67
C ASP A 233 -12.66 -14.12 23.53
N GLN A 234 -12.84 -13.40 24.64
CA GLN A 234 -14.02 -13.51 25.51
C GLN A 234 -15.29 -12.86 24.93
N LYS A 235 -15.16 -11.95 23.96
CA LYS A 235 -16.29 -11.29 23.29
C LYS A 235 -16.85 -12.09 22.08
N LYS A 236 -16.55 -13.39 22.03
CA LYS A 236 -17.07 -14.33 21.01
C LYS A 236 -18.58 -14.51 21.08
#